data_AF-A0ABD1A423-F1
#
_entry.id   AF-A0ABD1A423-F1
#
_cell.length_a   1.000
_cell.length_b   1.000
_cell.length_c   1.000
_cell.angle_alpha   90.00
_cell.angle_beta   90.00
_cell.angle_gamma   90.00
#
_symmetry.space_group_name_H-M   'P 1'
#
loop_
_entity.id
_entity.type
_entity.pdbx_description
1 polymer ?
#
loop_
_entity_poly.entity_id
_entity_poly.type
_entity_poly.pdbx_seq_one_letter_code
_entity_poly.pdbx_strand_id
1 'polypeptide(L)'
;MECDKDEAKKAMDIAEKKITEKDYNGAKTFANKAQRLFPNHDGLKQLLTIIEVYISGEKKFAGEADWYGILGVDPCSVDEVLKKQYRKLALMLHPDKNKCKGADGAFQLLSEAWSHLSDTSKRTLYNEKRGLEPPGMGSSPFVSSGQKESLTFRTKCDKCGAQHEFLRLYVNLTLFCPKCRMSFVCAEEITPSRSAYSNSQNATNEAANDTLKRGFAESQETDADTGSTNSDLRNCKKPETNDSHMPSPFSGK
;
A
#
# COMPACT_ATOMS: atom_id res chain seq x y z
N MET A 1 8.97 -44.32 -0.01
CA MET A 1 7.74 -43.62 -0.44
C MET A 1 6.57 -43.80 0.52
N GLU A 2 6.35 -44.98 1.13
CA GLU A 2 5.32 -45.12 2.19
C GLU A 2 5.71 -44.42 3.51
N CYS A 3 7.00 -44.32 3.81
CA CYS A 3 7.51 -43.67 5.02
C CYS A 3 7.17 -42.16 5.07
N ASP A 4 7.24 -41.48 3.92
CA ASP A 4 6.93 -40.04 3.81
C ASP A 4 5.43 -39.76 4.04
N LYS A 5 4.56 -40.67 3.61
CA LYS A 5 3.11 -40.59 3.82
C LYS A 5 2.75 -40.81 5.29
N ASP A 6 3.40 -41.74 5.96
CA ASP A 6 3.18 -42.01 7.39
C ASP A 6 3.69 -40.86 8.27
N GLU A 7 4.87 -40.31 7.94
CA GLU A 7 5.43 -39.14 8.63
C GLU A 7 4.56 -37.89 8.44
N ALA A 8 4.00 -37.67 7.23
CA ALA A 8 3.05 -36.59 6.98
C ALA A 8 1.77 -36.73 7.83
N LYS A 9 1.22 -37.95 7.96
CA LYS A 9 0.05 -38.22 8.83
C LYS A 9 0.35 -37.94 10.29
N LYS A 10 1.50 -38.38 10.80
CA LYS A 10 1.94 -38.07 12.17
C LYS A 10 2.05 -36.58 12.40
N ALA A 11 2.64 -35.84 11.46
CA ALA A 11 2.73 -34.39 11.55
C ALA A 11 1.34 -33.72 11.57
N MET A 12 0.37 -34.24 10.82
CA MET A 12 -1.02 -33.74 10.86
C MET A 12 -1.71 -34.02 12.21
N ASP A 13 -1.58 -35.24 12.76
CA ASP A 13 -2.16 -35.57 14.07
C ASP A 13 -1.59 -34.68 15.19
N ILE A 14 -0.27 -34.42 15.15
CA ILE A 14 0.37 -33.49 16.08
C ILE A 14 -0.19 -32.07 15.92
N ALA A 15 -0.43 -31.61 14.69
CA ALA A 15 -1.03 -30.30 14.44
C ALA A 15 -2.47 -30.22 14.98
N GLU A 16 -3.28 -31.27 14.81
CA GLU A 16 -4.63 -31.35 15.37
C GLU A 16 -4.64 -31.34 16.90
N LYS A 17 -3.69 -32.05 17.52
CA LYS A 17 -3.49 -32.00 18.97
C LYS A 17 -3.16 -30.58 19.43
N LYS A 18 -2.26 -29.90 18.73
CA LYS A 18 -1.85 -28.52 19.03
C LYS A 18 -2.98 -27.51 18.90
N ILE A 19 -3.90 -27.69 17.94
CA ILE A 19 -5.12 -26.87 17.84
C ILE A 19 -5.95 -27.01 19.12
N THR A 20 -6.08 -28.21 19.67
CA THR A 20 -6.79 -28.47 20.93
C THR A 20 -6.07 -27.83 22.13
N GLU A 21 -4.75 -27.80 22.10
CA GLU A 21 -3.89 -27.15 23.10
C GLU A 21 -3.82 -25.61 22.93
N LYS A 22 -4.51 -25.04 21.94
CA LYS A 22 -4.49 -23.60 21.57
C LYS A 22 -3.12 -23.08 21.13
N ASP A 23 -2.20 -23.95 20.72
CA ASP A 23 -0.91 -23.57 20.13
C ASP A 23 -0.99 -23.59 18.59
N TYR A 24 -1.57 -22.54 18.01
CA TYR A 24 -1.80 -22.47 16.57
C TYR A 24 -0.51 -22.20 15.78
N ASN A 25 0.47 -21.51 16.36
CA ASN A 25 1.78 -21.28 15.73
C ASN A 25 2.58 -22.60 15.62
N GLY A 26 2.54 -23.41 16.68
CA GLY A 26 3.04 -24.77 16.64
C GLY A 26 2.31 -25.59 15.59
N ALA A 27 0.98 -25.60 15.61
CA ALA A 27 0.16 -26.34 14.64
C ALA A 27 0.53 -25.97 13.19
N LYS A 28 0.72 -24.68 12.89
CA LYS A 28 1.14 -24.20 11.55
C LYS A 28 2.47 -24.80 11.11
N THR A 29 3.42 -24.92 12.01
CA THR A 29 4.75 -25.47 11.71
C THR A 29 4.65 -26.94 11.33
N PHE A 30 3.87 -27.72 12.09
CA PHE A 30 3.64 -29.13 11.80
C PHE A 30 2.82 -29.35 10.52
N ALA A 31 1.80 -28.52 10.27
CA ALA A 31 1.04 -28.56 9.02
C ALA A 31 1.91 -28.23 7.79
N ASN A 32 2.83 -27.25 7.91
CA ASN A 32 3.80 -26.97 6.84
C ASN A 32 4.81 -28.11 6.64
N LYS A 33 5.24 -28.77 7.73
CA LYS A 33 6.09 -29.97 7.63
C LYS A 33 5.36 -31.06 6.84
N ALA A 34 4.08 -31.32 7.16
CA ALA A 34 3.25 -32.27 6.43
C ALA A 34 3.09 -31.89 4.94
N GLN A 35 2.91 -30.61 4.63
CA GLN A 35 2.80 -30.12 3.25
C GLN A 35 4.06 -30.34 2.42
N ARG A 36 5.24 -30.19 3.03
CA ARG A 36 6.53 -30.43 2.37
C ARG A 36 6.78 -31.91 2.09
N LEU A 37 6.33 -32.78 2.99
CA LEU A 37 6.47 -34.23 2.85
C LEU A 37 5.46 -34.79 1.83
N PHE A 38 4.20 -34.37 1.92
CA PHE A 38 3.13 -34.87 1.06
C PHE A 38 2.07 -33.79 0.78
N PRO A 39 2.20 -33.01 -0.33
CA PRO A 39 1.31 -31.90 -0.63
C PRO A 39 -0.11 -32.33 -1.07
N ASN A 40 -0.30 -33.59 -1.45
CA ASN A 40 -1.57 -34.13 -1.94
C ASN A 40 -2.32 -34.97 -0.88
N HIS A 41 -2.08 -34.71 0.41
CA HIS A 41 -2.77 -35.42 1.49
C HIS A 41 -4.22 -34.93 1.63
N ASP A 42 -5.17 -35.85 1.73
CA ASP A 42 -6.57 -35.55 2.04
C ASP A 42 -6.70 -34.85 3.42
N GLY A 43 -7.42 -33.73 3.50
CA GLY A 43 -7.59 -33.01 4.76
C GLY A 43 -6.49 -31.98 5.09
N LEU A 44 -5.32 -32.04 4.44
CA LEU A 44 -4.21 -31.10 4.73
C LEU A 44 -4.59 -29.65 4.40
N LYS A 45 -5.26 -29.44 3.27
CA LYS A 45 -5.74 -28.11 2.87
C LYS A 45 -6.72 -27.56 3.90
N GLN A 46 -7.64 -28.40 4.37
CA GLN A 46 -8.62 -28.04 5.39
C GLN A 46 -7.93 -27.70 6.72
N LEU A 47 -6.96 -28.52 7.15
CA LEU A 47 -6.18 -28.28 8.36
C LEU A 47 -5.42 -26.95 8.31
N LEU A 48 -4.76 -26.64 7.18
CA LEU A 48 -4.08 -25.35 6.99
C LEU A 48 -5.06 -24.18 7.09
N THR A 49 -6.23 -24.28 6.45
CA THR A 49 -7.27 -23.25 6.52
C THR A 49 -7.79 -23.07 7.95
N ILE A 50 -8.04 -24.15 8.69
CA ILE A 50 -8.43 -24.09 10.11
C ILE A 50 -7.40 -23.30 10.91
N ILE A 51 -6.11 -23.65 10.77
CA ILE A 51 -5.02 -23.02 11.49
C ILE A 51 -4.94 -21.52 11.14
N GLU A 52 -5.06 -21.15 9.86
CA GLU A 52 -5.05 -19.76 9.43
C GLU A 52 -6.21 -18.94 10.01
N VAL A 53 -7.41 -19.53 10.08
CA VAL A 53 -8.60 -18.91 10.70
C VAL A 53 -8.36 -18.66 12.19
N TYR A 54 -7.84 -19.65 12.92
CA TYR A 54 -7.54 -19.49 14.35
C TYR A 54 -6.46 -18.44 14.61
N ILE A 55 -5.35 -18.47 13.86
CA ILE A 55 -4.28 -17.46 13.97
C ILE A 55 -4.85 -16.05 13.69
N SER A 56 -5.77 -15.94 12.74
CA SER A 56 -6.41 -14.66 12.42
C SER A 56 -7.41 -14.21 13.49
N GLY A 57 -8.10 -15.16 14.14
CA GLY A 57 -9.00 -14.88 15.27
C GLY A 57 -8.26 -14.46 16.55
N GLU A 58 -7.04 -14.94 16.77
CA GLU A 58 -6.19 -14.48 17.88
C GLU A 58 -5.68 -13.05 17.68
N LYS A 59 -5.54 -12.62 16.42
CA LYS A 59 -5.17 -11.25 16.10
C LYS A 59 -6.37 -10.34 16.38
N LYS A 60 -6.21 -9.51 17.41
CA LYS A 60 -7.15 -8.45 17.74
C LYS A 60 -6.62 -7.12 17.23
N PHE A 61 -7.48 -6.35 16.59
CA PHE A 61 -7.19 -4.99 16.16
C PHE A 61 -8.19 -4.05 16.84
N ALA A 62 -7.68 -3.02 17.50
CA ALA A 62 -8.50 -2.04 18.23
C ALA A 62 -9.47 -2.67 19.27
N GLY A 63 -9.08 -3.79 19.89
CA GLY A 63 -9.89 -4.47 20.93
C GLY A 63 -10.92 -5.47 20.40
N GLU A 64 -11.13 -5.53 19.09
CA GLU A 64 -12.05 -6.46 18.42
C GLU A 64 -11.28 -7.44 17.51
N ALA A 65 -11.88 -8.58 17.17
CA ALA A 65 -11.24 -9.57 16.30
C ALA A 65 -11.10 -9.03 14.86
N ASP A 66 -10.06 -9.48 14.14
CA ASP A 66 -9.88 -9.14 12.74
C ASP A 66 -10.83 -9.95 11.84
N TRP A 67 -12.05 -9.47 11.63
CA TRP A 67 -13.06 -10.15 10.80
C TRP A 67 -12.60 -10.32 9.35
N TYR A 68 -11.88 -9.33 8.79
CA TYR A 68 -11.32 -9.41 7.44
C TYR A 68 -10.20 -10.45 7.37
N GLY A 69 -9.34 -10.49 8.39
CA GLY A 69 -8.30 -11.51 8.54
C GLY A 69 -8.85 -12.92 8.64
N ILE A 70 -9.93 -13.12 9.42
CA ILE A 70 -10.60 -14.43 9.55
C ILE A 70 -11.14 -14.93 8.21
N LEU A 71 -11.69 -14.07 7.36
CA LEU A 71 -12.12 -14.44 6.01
C LEU A 71 -10.96 -14.53 5.01
N GLY A 72 -9.77 -14.01 5.37
CA GLY A 72 -8.62 -13.90 4.48
C GLY A 72 -8.86 -12.94 3.31
N VAL A 73 -9.62 -11.87 3.54
CA VAL A 73 -9.90 -10.84 2.54
C VAL A 73 -9.25 -9.51 2.93
N ASP A 74 -8.97 -8.68 1.93
CA ASP A 74 -8.50 -7.32 2.16
C ASP A 74 -9.68 -6.41 2.61
N PRO A 75 -9.48 -5.50 3.57
CA PRO A 75 -10.53 -4.58 4.02
C PRO A 75 -11.11 -3.69 2.90
N CYS A 76 -10.33 -3.39 1.86
CA CYS A 76 -10.78 -2.64 0.68
C CYS A 76 -11.52 -3.50 -0.35
N SER A 77 -11.75 -4.80 -0.08
CA SER A 77 -12.44 -5.70 -1.01
C SER A 77 -13.94 -5.37 -1.16
N VAL A 78 -14.46 -5.60 -2.37
CA VAL A 78 -15.89 -5.48 -2.68
C VAL A 78 -16.68 -6.60 -2.01
N ASP A 79 -17.94 -6.34 -1.66
CA ASP A 79 -18.86 -7.31 -1.02
C ASP A 79 -19.01 -8.63 -1.81
N GLU A 80 -18.93 -8.59 -3.14
CA GLU A 80 -18.95 -9.81 -3.97
C GLU A 80 -17.78 -10.75 -3.67
N VAL A 81 -16.58 -10.20 -3.45
CA VAL A 81 -15.37 -10.97 -3.10
C VAL A 81 -15.55 -11.60 -1.72
N LEU A 82 -16.13 -10.84 -0.78
CA LEU A 82 -16.43 -11.30 0.57
C LEU A 82 -17.38 -12.51 0.56
N LYS A 83 -18.50 -12.40 -0.17
CA LYS A 83 -19.48 -13.49 -0.35
C LYS A 83 -18.85 -14.73 -0.98
N LYS A 84 -18.05 -14.53 -2.03
CA LYS A 84 -17.37 -15.63 -2.74
C LYS A 84 -16.39 -16.36 -1.83
N GLN A 85 -15.61 -15.60 -1.06
CA GLN A 85 -14.63 -16.16 -0.14
C GLN A 85 -15.30 -16.89 1.04
N TYR A 86 -16.35 -16.31 1.62
CA TYR A 86 -17.14 -16.97 2.67
C TYR A 86 -17.69 -18.32 2.20
N ARG A 87 -18.33 -18.37 1.01
CA ARG A 87 -18.85 -19.62 0.44
C ARG A 87 -17.76 -20.67 0.24
N LYS A 88 -16.58 -20.25 -0.23
CA LYS A 88 -15.43 -21.14 -0.42
C LYS A 88 -14.95 -21.73 0.91
N LEU A 89 -14.75 -20.89 1.92
CA LEU A 89 -14.29 -21.32 3.24
C LEU A 89 -15.33 -22.18 3.95
N ALA A 90 -16.61 -21.83 3.88
CA ALA A 90 -17.70 -22.60 4.46
C ALA A 90 -17.75 -24.03 3.92
N LEU A 91 -17.57 -24.22 2.61
CA LEU A 91 -17.52 -25.54 1.98
C LEU A 91 -16.28 -26.35 2.39
N MET A 92 -15.16 -25.68 2.64
CA MET A 92 -13.91 -26.32 3.08
C MET A 92 -13.93 -26.73 4.55
N LEU A 93 -14.56 -25.90 5.40
CA LEU A 93 -14.63 -26.10 6.85
C LEU A 93 -15.88 -26.87 7.31
N HIS A 94 -16.79 -27.19 6.39
CA HIS A 94 -18.04 -27.87 6.75
C HIS A 94 -17.78 -29.21 7.47
N PRO A 95 -18.42 -29.48 8.61
CA PRO A 95 -18.16 -30.67 9.44
C PRO A 95 -18.49 -32.00 8.72
N ASP A 96 -19.33 -31.97 7.69
CA ASP A 96 -19.60 -33.14 6.83
C ASP A 96 -18.38 -33.62 6.03
N LYS A 97 -17.61 -32.67 5.49
CA LYS A 97 -16.44 -32.96 4.64
C LYS A 97 -15.14 -32.97 5.42
N ASN A 98 -15.09 -32.24 6.54
CA ASN A 98 -13.88 -32.06 7.32
C ASN A 98 -13.98 -32.78 8.67
N LYS A 99 -13.20 -33.87 8.81
CA LYS A 99 -13.13 -34.67 10.04
C LYS A 99 -12.06 -34.17 11.03
N CYS A 100 -11.42 -33.04 10.74
CA CYS A 100 -10.34 -32.51 11.56
C CYS A 100 -10.84 -31.94 12.89
N LYS A 101 -10.05 -32.14 13.95
CA LYS A 101 -10.32 -31.55 15.28
C LYS A 101 -10.16 -30.02 15.20
N GLY A 102 -11.19 -29.29 15.62
CA GLY A 102 -11.24 -27.82 15.57
C GLY A 102 -11.89 -27.23 14.32
N ALA A 103 -12.41 -28.06 13.41
CA ALA A 103 -13.20 -27.55 12.26
C ALA A 103 -14.43 -26.75 12.71
N ASP A 104 -15.12 -27.22 13.74
CA ASP A 104 -16.30 -26.59 14.33
C ASP A 104 -16.01 -25.17 14.84
N GLY A 105 -14.98 -24.99 15.68
CA GLY A 105 -14.63 -23.67 16.21
C GLY A 105 -14.13 -22.71 15.12
N ALA A 106 -13.39 -23.19 14.11
CA ALA A 106 -13.03 -22.36 12.97
C ALA A 106 -14.26 -21.94 12.14
N PHE A 107 -15.24 -22.83 11.96
CA PHE A 107 -16.49 -22.52 11.29
C PHE A 107 -17.34 -21.51 12.07
N GLN A 108 -17.33 -21.60 13.40
CA GLN A 108 -18.00 -20.63 14.27
C GLN A 108 -17.38 -19.23 14.12
N LEU A 109 -16.05 -19.12 14.14
CA LEU A 109 -15.34 -17.86 13.89
C LEU A 109 -15.65 -17.28 12.51
N LEU A 110 -15.69 -18.14 11.47
CA LEU A 110 -16.04 -17.73 10.11
C LEU A 110 -17.47 -17.18 10.05
N SER A 111 -18.42 -17.83 10.73
CA SER A 111 -19.83 -17.43 10.74
C SER A 111 -20.05 -16.13 11.51
N GLU A 112 -19.33 -15.94 12.62
CA GLU A 112 -19.34 -14.70 13.39
C GLU A 112 -18.80 -13.54 12.56
N ALA A 113 -17.65 -13.72 11.92
CA ALA A 113 -17.07 -12.74 11.01
C ALA A 113 -18.01 -12.36 9.86
N TRP A 114 -18.70 -13.35 9.27
CA TRP A 114 -19.71 -13.09 8.24
C TRP A 114 -20.92 -12.31 8.77
N SER A 115 -21.38 -12.57 10.00
CA SER A 115 -22.49 -11.82 10.64
C SER A 115 -22.17 -10.33 10.83
N HIS A 116 -20.88 -10.00 11.05
CA HIS A 116 -20.42 -8.62 11.15
C HIS A 116 -20.22 -7.94 9.80
N LEU A 117 -19.69 -8.67 8.80
CA LEU A 117 -19.34 -8.07 7.51
C LEU A 117 -20.47 -8.10 6.48
N SER A 118 -21.48 -8.96 6.65
CA SER A 118 -22.64 -9.04 5.75
C SER A 118 -23.60 -7.86 5.89
N ASP A 119 -23.65 -7.24 7.07
CA ASP A 119 -24.45 -6.03 7.30
C ASP A 119 -23.61 -4.79 7.01
N THR A 120 -24.08 -3.97 6.06
CA THR A 120 -23.37 -2.75 5.63
C THR A 120 -23.19 -1.75 6.79
N SER A 121 -24.15 -1.66 7.71
CA SER A 121 -24.08 -0.76 8.86
C SER A 121 -23.01 -1.22 9.85
N LYS A 122 -23.01 -2.52 10.19
CA LYS A 122 -21.98 -3.10 11.08
C LYS A 122 -20.59 -3.02 10.47
N ARG A 123 -20.47 -3.26 9.15
CA ARG A 123 -19.20 -3.13 8.42
C ARG A 123 -18.67 -1.69 8.46
N THR A 124 -19.54 -0.71 8.29
CA THR A 124 -19.16 0.71 8.33
C THR A 124 -18.65 1.10 9.72
N LEU A 125 -19.38 0.73 10.78
CA LEU A 125 -18.95 0.96 12.17
C LEU A 125 -17.60 0.28 12.48
N TYR A 126 -17.41 -0.94 11.99
CA TYR A 126 -16.16 -1.68 12.16
C TYR A 126 -14.99 -1.01 11.43
N ASN A 127 -15.22 -0.52 10.21
CA ASN A 127 -14.23 0.19 9.41
C ASN A 127 -13.81 1.51 10.08
N GLU A 128 -14.78 2.30 10.56
CA GLU A 128 -14.55 3.54 11.30
C GLU A 128 -13.69 3.30 12.55
N LYS A 129 -14.01 2.28 13.35
CA LYS A 129 -13.21 1.90 14.53
C LYS A 129 -11.77 1.52 14.20
N ARG A 130 -11.51 0.95 13.03
CA ARG A 130 -10.15 0.59 12.58
C ARG A 130 -9.41 1.73 11.91
N GLY A 131 -10.06 2.89 11.71
CA GLY A 131 -9.52 3.97 10.88
C GLY A 131 -9.37 3.55 9.41
N LEU A 132 -10.06 2.48 8.99
CA LEU A 132 -10.18 2.07 7.60
C LEU A 132 -11.30 2.91 7.00
N GLU A 133 -11.05 4.21 6.87
CA GLU A 133 -12.01 5.13 6.30
C GLU A 133 -12.46 4.61 4.93
N PRO A 134 -13.76 4.63 4.60
CA PRO A 134 -14.19 4.40 3.23
C PRO A 134 -13.43 5.36 2.32
N PRO A 135 -12.89 4.91 1.17
CA PRO A 135 -12.22 5.78 0.23
C PRO A 135 -13.24 6.81 -0.29
N GLY A 136 -13.33 7.96 0.38
CA GLY A 136 -14.37 8.94 0.12
C GLY A 136 -14.67 9.91 1.26
N MET A 137 -14.26 9.62 2.50
CA MET A 137 -14.55 10.53 3.63
C MET A 137 -13.33 10.74 4.53
N GLY A 138 -12.20 11.14 3.94
CA GLY A 138 -11.00 11.47 4.71
C GLY A 138 -11.26 12.61 5.70
N SER A 139 -11.43 12.24 6.98
CA SER A 139 -11.18 13.09 8.13
C SER A 139 -9.68 13.37 8.21
N SER A 140 -9.24 14.37 7.46
CA SER A 140 -7.95 15.04 7.71
C SER A 140 -7.94 15.48 9.18
N PRO A 141 -6.82 15.33 9.92
CA PRO A 141 -6.76 15.83 11.28
C PRO A 141 -7.09 17.33 11.25
N PHE A 142 -7.96 17.73 12.15
CA PHE A 142 -8.32 19.11 12.47
C PHE A 142 -7.10 20.04 12.36
N VAL A 143 -7.00 20.73 11.21
CA VAL A 143 -6.34 22.01 11.05
C VAL A 143 -7.44 22.98 10.64
N SER A 144 -7.56 24.01 11.46
CA SER A 144 -8.56 25.06 11.44
C SER A 144 -8.93 25.58 10.05
N SER A 145 -10.21 25.84 9.90
CA SER A 145 -10.84 26.80 9.01
C SER A 145 -9.89 27.92 8.54
N GLY A 146 -9.52 27.92 7.25
CA GLY A 146 -8.88 29.06 6.60
C GLY A 146 -7.82 28.65 5.59
N GLN A 147 -8.09 28.94 4.31
CA GLN A 147 -7.16 28.89 3.18
C GLN A 147 -6.85 27.49 2.62
N LYS A 148 -7.70 27.03 1.69
CA LYS A 148 -7.27 26.14 0.61
C LYS A 148 -6.27 26.93 -0.25
N GLU A 149 -4.99 26.87 0.07
CA GLU A 149 -3.97 27.30 -0.88
C GLU A 149 -3.93 26.26 -2.01
N SER A 150 -4.17 26.72 -3.24
CA SER A 150 -4.25 25.87 -4.43
C SER A 150 -2.95 25.08 -4.60
N LEU A 151 -3.05 23.75 -4.70
CA LEU A 151 -1.93 22.85 -5.04
C LEU A 151 -1.40 23.06 -6.47
N THR A 152 -2.07 23.91 -7.24
CA THR A 152 -1.73 24.30 -8.61
C THR A 152 -1.35 25.77 -8.70
N PHE A 153 -0.45 26.08 -9.62
CA PHE A 153 -0.09 27.43 -10.03
C PHE A 153 -0.34 27.61 -11.52
N ARG A 154 -0.69 28.83 -11.92
CA ARG A 154 -0.81 29.20 -13.33
C ARG A 154 0.51 29.82 -13.78
N THR A 155 0.92 29.44 -14.98
CA THR A 155 2.10 29.98 -15.64
C THR A 155 1.78 30.25 -17.10
N LYS A 156 2.47 31.21 -17.71
CA LYS A 156 2.30 31.56 -19.12
C LYS A 156 3.56 31.18 -19.90
N CYS A 157 3.37 30.56 -21.06
CA CYS A 157 4.48 30.29 -21.96
C CYS A 157 4.93 31.59 -22.65
N ASP A 158 6.20 31.95 -22.50
CA ASP A 158 6.82 33.14 -23.12
C ASP A 158 6.73 33.14 -24.66
N LYS A 159 6.70 31.96 -25.29
CA LYS A 159 6.76 31.81 -26.75
C LYS A 159 5.40 31.88 -27.43
N CYS A 160 4.35 31.35 -26.80
CA CYS A 160 3.02 31.26 -27.42
C CYS A 160 1.91 31.95 -26.62
N GLY A 161 2.22 32.52 -25.45
CA GLY A 161 1.27 33.19 -24.57
C GLY A 161 0.22 32.26 -23.94
N ALA A 162 0.31 30.95 -24.16
CA ALA A 162 -0.64 30.00 -23.60
C ALA A 162 -0.49 29.89 -22.08
N GLN A 163 -1.62 29.94 -21.38
CA GLN A 163 -1.67 29.74 -19.94
C GLN A 163 -1.84 28.27 -19.64
N HIS A 164 -1.01 27.76 -18.72
CA HIS A 164 -1.05 26.39 -18.26
C HIS A 164 -1.16 26.39 -16.74
N GLU A 165 -1.92 25.41 -16.23
CA GLU A 165 -2.04 25.14 -14.82
C GLU A 165 -1.24 23.88 -14.50
N PHE A 166 -0.24 24.00 -13.62
CA PHE A 166 0.60 22.90 -13.18
C PHE A 166 0.55 22.77 -11.67
N LEU A 167 0.88 21.59 -11.15
CA LEU A 167 1.07 21.40 -9.71
C LEU A 167 2.26 22.23 -9.23
N ARG A 168 2.17 22.84 -8.03
CA ARG A 168 3.22 23.70 -7.44
C ARG A 168 4.60 23.03 -7.31
N LEU A 169 4.66 21.70 -7.35
CA LEU A 169 5.91 20.94 -7.44
C LEU A 169 6.74 21.25 -8.69
N TYR A 170 6.10 21.79 -9.74
CA TYR A 170 6.76 22.14 -11.00
C TYR A 170 7.16 23.61 -11.10
N VAL A 171 7.03 24.38 -10.02
CA VAL A 171 7.52 25.77 -9.97
C VAL A 171 9.04 25.78 -10.12
N ASN A 172 9.56 26.72 -10.92
CA ASN A 172 10.97 26.90 -11.27
C ASN A 172 11.61 25.76 -12.07
N LEU A 173 10.82 24.78 -12.53
CA LEU A 173 11.31 23.74 -13.45
C LEU A 173 11.14 24.16 -14.92
N THR A 174 12.08 23.70 -15.75
CA THR A 174 12.00 23.86 -17.21
C THR A 174 11.10 22.76 -17.76
N LEU A 175 9.89 23.13 -18.20
CA LEU A 175 8.92 22.21 -18.81
C LEU A 175 8.73 22.53 -20.29
N PHE A 176 8.25 21.55 -21.05
CA PHE A 176 7.84 21.76 -22.43
C PHE A 176 6.40 22.25 -22.49
N CYS A 177 6.16 23.34 -23.23
CA CYS A 177 4.81 23.84 -23.45
C CYS A 177 4.00 22.82 -24.28
N PRO A 178 2.81 22.39 -23.82
CA PRO A 178 1.93 21.49 -24.58
C PRO A 178 1.49 22.01 -25.96
N LYS A 179 1.49 23.34 -26.16
CA LYS A 179 1.08 23.95 -27.44
C LYS A 179 2.23 24.12 -28.43
N CYS A 180 3.35 24.71 -28.02
CA CYS A 180 4.46 25.03 -28.95
C CYS A 180 5.67 24.09 -28.80
N ARG A 181 5.63 23.13 -27.87
CA ARG A 181 6.69 22.15 -27.56
C ARG A 181 8.06 22.76 -27.21
N MET A 182 8.13 24.06 -27.00
CA MET A 182 9.35 24.73 -26.55
C MET A 182 9.49 24.62 -25.04
N SER A 183 10.73 24.48 -24.57
CA SER A 183 11.08 24.52 -23.16
C SER A 183 10.89 25.93 -22.61
N PHE A 184 10.28 26.05 -21.44
CA PHE A 184 10.13 27.31 -20.71
C PHE A 184 10.20 27.06 -19.20
N VAL A 185 10.66 28.06 -18.45
CA VAL A 185 10.72 28.00 -16.98
C VAL A 185 9.33 28.32 -16.44
N CYS A 186 8.80 27.44 -15.60
CA CYS A 186 7.49 27.65 -15.00
C CYS A 186 7.62 28.57 -13.80
N ALA A 187 7.31 29.85 -13.97
CA ALA A 187 7.23 30.81 -12.87
C ALA A 187 5.77 30.93 -12.36
N GLU A 188 5.59 30.96 -11.03
CA GLU A 188 4.32 31.32 -10.39
C GLU A 188 4.15 32.84 -10.46
N GLU A 189 3.09 33.30 -11.14
CA GLU A 189 2.72 34.70 -11.08
C GLU A 189 2.04 34.98 -9.74
N ILE A 190 2.75 35.61 -8.81
CA ILE A 190 2.20 36.09 -7.54
C ILE A 190 1.22 37.24 -7.88
N THR A 191 -0.08 36.95 -7.91
CA THR A 191 -1.11 38.00 -7.93
C THR A 191 -1.32 38.52 -6.51
N PRO A 192 -1.13 39.81 -6.21
CA PRO A 192 -1.42 40.35 -4.89
C PRO A 192 -2.93 40.54 -4.74
N SER A 193 -3.62 39.57 -4.13
CA SER A 193 -5.00 39.76 -3.64
C SER A 193 -5.04 39.88 -2.12
N ARG A 194 -5.53 41.03 -1.70
CA ARG A 194 -5.52 41.72 -0.40
C ARG A 194 -6.51 41.17 0.64
N SER A 195 -6.04 41.01 1.89
CA SER A 195 -6.80 41.25 3.15
C SER A 195 -5.80 41.26 4.34
N ALA A 196 -5.13 42.38 4.66
CA ALA A 196 -5.56 43.53 5.50
C ALA A 196 -5.38 43.30 7.02
N TYR A 197 -4.47 44.04 7.67
CA TYR A 197 -4.76 44.92 8.82
C TYR A 197 -3.55 45.81 9.14
N SER A 198 -3.86 47.06 9.49
CA SER A 198 -3.01 48.22 9.73
C SER A 198 -2.76 48.49 11.22
N ASN A 199 -1.56 48.94 11.57
CA ASN A 199 -1.21 50.15 12.37
C ASN A 199 0.20 50.01 13.00
N SER A 200 1.15 50.92 12.72
CA SER A 200 1.40 52.24 13.36
C SER A 200 1.97 52.04 14.78
N GLN A 201 3.11 52.57 15.26
CA GLN A 201 4.03 53.68 14.96
C GLN A 201 5.41 53.27 15.55
N ASN A 202 6.56 53.70 15.07
CA ASN A 202 7.14 54.99 15.44
C ASN A 202 8.33 55.34 14.54
N ALA A 203 8.38 56.61 14.17
CA ALA A 203 9.52 57.29 13.59
C ALA A 203 10.60 57.58 14.65
N THR A 204 11.69 58.17 14.15
CA THR A 204 12.97 58.55 14.78
C THR A 204 14.00 57.41 14.71
N ASN A 205 15.25 57.58 14.28
CA ASN A 205 16.09 58.78 14.22
C ASN A 205 17.24 58.58 13.22
N GLU A 206 17.85 59.71 12.85
CA GLU A 206 18.98 59.92 11.95
C GLU A 206 20.19 58.98 12.06
N ALA A 207 20.89 58.93 10.92
CA ALA A 207 22.34 59.10 10.72
C ALA A 207 22.90 57.96 9.85
N ALA A 208 23.15 58.20 8.55
CA ALA A 208 24.37 58.84 8.04
C ALA A 208 25.58 57.89 8.23
N ASN A 209 26.42 57.56 7.24
CA ASN A 209 26.72 58.21 5.97
C ASN A 209 27.61 57.21 5.17
N ASP A 210 27.42 57.03 3.87
CA ASP A 210 28.11 57.77 2.80
C ASP A 210 29.44 57.11 2.42
N THR A 211 29.62 56.70 1.16
CA THR A 211 30.57 57.35 0.25
C THR A 211 30.66 56.60 -1.09
N LEU A 212 30.55 57.40 -2.14
CA LEU A 212 30.57 57.09 -3.55
C LEU A 212 31.95 56.67 -4.15
N LYS A 213 31.84 55.92 -5.27
CA LYS A 213 32.53 56.08 -6.58
C LYS A 213 34.04 55.86 -6.74
N ARG A 214 34.31 55.33 -7.96
CA ARG A 214 35.55 55.23 -8.78
C ARG A 214 36.31 53.93 -8.54
N GLY A 215 36.80 53.18 -9.54
CA GLY A 215 36.87 53.36 -10.99
C GLY A 215 38.06 52.55 -11.51
N PHE A 216 37.86 51.88 -12.66
CA PHE A 216 38.85 51.43 -13.66
C PHE A 216 40.05 50.51 -13.32
N ALA A 217 40.34 49.69 -14.33
CA ALA A 217 41.55 48.92 -14.67
C ALA A 217 41.69 47.52 -14.01
N GLU A 218 42.25 46.48 -14.63
CA GLU A 218 42.66 46.08 -15.99
C GLU A 218 43.48 44.79 -15.78
N SER A 219 43.34 43.77 -16.65
CA SER A 219 44.28 42.63 -16.85
C SER A 219 44.53 41.64 -15.69
N GLN A 220 44.92 40.38 -15.83
CA GLN A 220 45.17 39.42 -16.92
C GLN A 220 45.20 38.03 -16.23
N GLU A 221 44.67 37.02 -16.92
CA GLU A 221 45.18 35.64 -17.15
C GLU A 221 46.07 34.94 -16.10
N THR A 222 45.72 33.69 -15.71
CA THR A 222 46.55 32.47 -15.92
C THR A 222 45.82 31.18 -15.48
N ASP A 223 46.17 30.10 -16.19
CA ASP A 223 45.66 28.73 -16.23
C ASP A 223 45.93 27.81 -15.02
N ALA A 224 45.36 26.59 -15.13
CA ALA A 224 45.74 25.26 -14.57
C ALA A 224 44.63 24.65 -13.68
N ASP A 225 43.91 23.60 -14.06
CA ASP A 225 44.25 22.21 -14.43
C ASP A 225 43.93 21.23 -13.27
N THR A 226 43.61 19.99 -13.65
CA THR A 226 43.32 18.78 -12.84
C THR A 226 41.92 18.73 -12.21
N GLY A 227 41.01 17.83 -12.58
CA GLY A 227 41.20 16.43 -12.97
C GLY A 227 40.84 15.54 -11.78
N SER A 228 39.65 14.95 -11.80
CA SER A 228 39.37 13.70 -11.08
C SER A 228 38.16 12.99 -11.66
N THR A 229 38.52 11.91 -12.34
CA THR A 229 37.77 10.74 -12.74
C THR A 229 37.09 10.05 -11.55
N ASN A 230 35.88 9.55 -11.75
CA ASN A 230 35.40 8.24 -11.26
C ASN A 230 34.20 7.86 -12.16
N SER A 231 34.29 6.86 -13.05
CA SER A 231 34.10 5.42 -12.76
C SER A 231 32.78 5.18 -12.00
N ASP A 232 31.84 4.33 -12.40
CA ASP A 232 31.91 3.20 -13.31
C ASP A 232 30.48 2.70 -13.57
N LEU A 233 30.38 1.90 -14.63
CA LEU A 233 29.23 1.13 -15.07
C LEU A 233 28.45 0.43 -13.94
N ARG A 234 27.12 0.35 -14.11
CA ARG A 234 26.44 -0.95 -14.36
C ARG A 234 24.99 -0.80 -14.82
N ASN A 235 24.83 -1.15 -16.08
CA ASN A 235 23.63 -1.60 -16.76
C ASN A 235 23.15 -2.96 -16.21
N CYS A 236 21.98 -3.41 -16.71
CA CYS A 236 21.40 -4.76 -16.72
C CYS A 236 20.30 -5.00 -15.66
N LYS A 237 19.16 -5.62 -15.97
CA LYS A 237 18.51 -6.05 -17.22
C LYS A 237 17.15 -6.60 -16.78
N LYS A 238 16.09 -6.35 -17.53
CA LYS A 238 14.85 -7.16 -17.46
C LYS A 238 15.19 -8.61 -17.84
N PRO A 239 14.44 -9.60 -17.34
CA PRO A 239 14.16 -10.78 -18.13
C PRO A 239 12.71 -10.78 -18.62
N GLU A 240 12.62 -11.07 -19.90
CA GLU A 240 11.44 -11.25 -20.72
C GLU A 240 10.77 -12.59 -20.46
N THR A 241 9.52 -12.61 -20.90
CA THR A 241 8.59 -13.72 -21.08
C THR A 241 9.19 -14.91 -21.83
N ASN A 242 9.01 -16.13 -21.33
CA ASN A 242 9.12 -17.33 -22.14
C ASN A 242 7.81 -18.13 -22.08
N ASP A 243 7.11 -18.02 -23.20
CA ASP A 243 6.06 -18.87 -23.74
C ASP A 243 6.64 -20.26 -24.02
N SER A 244 5.99 -21.32 -23.55
CA SER A 244 6.27 -22.69 -23.98
C SER A 244 4.97 -23.46 -24.22
N HIS A 245 4.59 -23.37 -25.48
CA HIS A 245 3.72 -24.24 -26.26
C HIS A 245 4.04 -25.75 -26.17
N MET A 246 3.02 -26.55 -26.52
CA MET A 246 2.99 -27.98 -26.96
C MET A 246 2.44 -29.02 -25.95
N PRO A 247 1.87 -30.16 -26.42
CA PRO A 247 0.69 -30.31 -27.28
C PRO A 247 -0.32 -31.35 -26.71
N SER A 248 -1.48 -31.48 -27.36
CA SER A 248 -2.44 -32.60 -27.18
C SER A 248 -1.84 -33.95 -27.63
N PRO A 249 -2.42 -35.12 -27.25
CA PRO A 249 -3.50 -35.69 -28.08
C PRO A 249 -4.58 -36.52 -27.36
N PHE A 250 -5.62 -36.79 -28.16
CA PHE A 250 -6.78 -37.68 -28.05
C PHE A 250 -6.60 -39.06 -27.37
N SER A 251 -7.66 -39.47 -26.66
CA SER A 251 -8.40 -40.77 -26.71
C SER A 251 -9.14 -40.92 -25.36
N GLY A 252 -10.41 -41.26 -25.22
CA GLY A 252 -11.32 -42.06 -26.04
C GLY A 252 -12.03 -43.03 -25.08
N LYS A 253 -13.31 -42.78 -24.79
CA LYS A 253 -14.36 -43.74 -24.40
C LYS A 253 -15.66 -42.99 -24.10
#